data_AF-A0A8J3QSZ6-F1
#
_entry.id   AF-A0A8J3QSZ6-F1
#
_cell.length_a   1.000
_cell.length_b   1.000
_cell.length_c   1.000
_cell.angle_alpha   90.00
_cell.angle_beta   90.00
_cell.angle_gamma   90.00
#
_symmetry.space_group_name_H-M   'P 1'
#
loop_
_entity.id
_entity.type
_entity.pdbx_description
1 polymer ?
#
loop_
_entity_poly.entity_id
_entity_poly.type
_entity_poly.pdbx_seq_one_letter_code
_entity_poly.pdbx_strand_id
1 'polypeptide(L)'
;MAWSAAARLGLLAAAAVGVVMVLSLPTSVASAGPAEDGAIVYCLAHRAELVDAAVALGKGGEGTSPDLIRVGGADLTIEQWRLDHPAAFQTTCAALRAAAGTSGANTRPSNTNLVITAATTLFSAAIGAGFTWLVTAGRDRATRRRQDAADLRGSVQSLAVAVQLYLRGWQDGAPTSVSEWGVIERLNDLEAKLGRIGSARSSWDRPGELLRELRGARFGRAMLNTERWAAIPRDQRRASAGAVEDELDKFARDAEHVAYRHEHWRRRARDTAETR
;
A
#
# COMPACT_ATOMS: atom_id res chain seq x y z
N MET A 1 30.33 23.55 -28.80
CA MET A 1 29.55 24.78 -28.57
C MET A 1 29.04 24.77 -27.14
N ALA A 2 29.70 25.49 -26.24
CA ALA A 2 29.33 25.57 -24.83
C ALA A 2 28.30 26.68 -24.63
N TRP A 3 27.08 26.33 -24.20
CA TRP A 3 26.08 27.31 -23.81
C TRP A 3 26.50 27.94 -22.48
N SER A 4 26.48 29.28 -22.40
CA SER A 4 26.82 30.03 -21.19
C SER A 4 25.84 29.69 -20.05
N ALA A 5 26.34 29.65 -18.81
CA ALA A 5 25.53 29.31 -17.64
C ALA A 5 24.27 30.19 -17.47
N ALA A 6 24.31 31.42 -17.99
CA ALA A 6 23.16 32.33 -18.03
C ALA A 6 21.98 31.80 -18.88
N ALA A 7 22.26 31.09 -19.99
CA ALA A 7 21.22 30.54 -20.85
C ALA A 7 20.48 29.36 -20.20
N ARG A 8 21.14 28.61 -19.31
CA ARG A 8 20.53 27.50 -18.56
C ARG A 8 19.58 27.98 -17.47
N LEU A 9 19.90 29.10 -16.81
CA LEU A 9 19.05 29.72 -15.79
C LEU A 9 17.77 30.30 -16.42
N GLY A 10 17.86 30.94 -17.59
CA GLY A 10 16.68 31.46 -18.29
C GLY A 10 15.70 30.37 -18.70
N LEU A 11 16.20 29.22 -19.16
CA LEU A 11 15.35 28.11 -19.60
C LEU A 11 14.62 27.42 -18.42
N LEU A 12 15.27 27.32 -17.25
CA LEU A 12 14.66 26.81 -16.03
C LEU A 12 13.58 27.76 -15.48
N ALA A 13 13.81 29.07 -15.53
CA ALA A 13 12.81 30.06 -15.11
C ALA A 13 11.59 30.07 -16.04
N ALA A 14 11.80 30.00 -17.36
CA ALA A 14 10.71 29.92 -18.33
C ALA A 14 9.91 28.62 -18.21
N ALA A 15 10.57 27.48 -17.97
CA ALA A 15 9.91 26.22 -17.71
C ALA A 15 9.09 26.25 -16.40
N ALA A 16 9.61 26.87 -15.34
CA ALA A 16 8.88 27.02 -14.07
C ALA A 16 7.62 27.90 -14.24
N VAL A 17 7.72 29.02 -14.95
CA VAL A 17 6.56 29.90 -15.24
C VAL A 17 5.54 29.19 -16.14
N GLY A 18 6.00 28.44 -17.15
CA GLY A 18 5.13 27.64 -18.01
C GLY A 18 4.39 26.54 -17.25
N VAL A 19 5.06 25.83 -16.33
CA VAL A 19 4.42 24.82 -15.47
C VAL A 19 3.39 25.45 -14.54
N VAL A 20 3.66 26.62 -13.96
CA VAL A 20 2.68 27.36 -13.15
C VAL A 20 1.48 27.79 -13.99
N MET A 21 1.69 28.28 -15.22
CA MET A 21 0.60 28.71 -16.09
C MET A 21 -0.24 27.54 -16.62
N VAL A 22 0.37 26.39 -16.92
CA VAL A 22 -0.34 25.17 -17.33
C VAL A 22 -1.09 24.53 -16.16
N LEU A 23 -0.58 24.62 -14.93
CA LEU A 23 -1.30 24.23 -13.71
C LEU A 23 -2.44 25.19 -13.33
N SER A 24 -2.46 26.40 -13.92
CA SER A 24 -3.52 27.40 -13.70
C SER A 24 -4.66 27.27 -14.70
N LEU A 25 -4.54 26.40 -15.72
CA LEU A 25 -5.65 26.08 -16.61
C LEU A 25 -6.68 25.28 -15.79
N PRO A 26 -7.96 25.71 -15.74
CA PRO A 26 -9.01 24.96 -15.09
C PRO A 26 -9.25 23.68 -15.88
N THR A 27 -8.53 22.62 -15.54
CA THR A 27 -8.77 21.28 -16.03
C THR A 27 -10.02 20.77 -15.32
N SER A 28 -11.18 21.02 -15.91
CA SER A 28 -12.44 20.37 -15.55
C SER A 28 -12.40 18.89 -15.99
N VAL A 29 -11.44 18.13 -15.47
CA VAL A 29 -11.48 16.68 -15.53
C VAL A 29 -12.42 16.25 -14.40
N ALA A 30 -13.62 15.83 -14.76
CA ALA A 30 -14.52 15.11 -13.87
C ALA A 30 -13.92 13.72 -13.57
N SER A 31 -12.79 13.71 -12.88
CA SER A 31 -12.35 12.53 -12.15
C SER A 31 -13.05 12.60 -10.80
N ALA A 32 -13.86 11.60 -10.49
CA ALA A 32 -14.31 11.32 -9.15
C ALA A 32 -13.06 10.95 -8.33
N GLY A 33 -12.30 11.97 -7.96
CA GLY A 33 -11.03 11.82 -7.28
C GLY A 33 -11.25 11.53 -5.79
N PRO A 34 -10.22 11.06 -5.07
CA PRO A 34 -10.28 10.82 -3.62
C PRO A 34 -10.69 12.04 -2.77
N ALA A 35 -10.76 13.23 -3.36
CA ALA A 35 -11.33 14.44 -2.73
C ALA A 35 -12.87 14.38 -2.59
N GLU A 36 -13.56 13.62 -3.44
CA GLU A 36 -15.01 13.45 -3.41
C GLU A 36 -15.44 12.50 -2.27
N ASP A 37 -14.67 11.43 -2.05
CA ASP A 37 -14.86 10.51 -0.91
C ASP A 37 -14.75 11.26 0.42
N GLY A 38 -13.78 12.16 0.56
CA GLY A 38 -13.62 12.99 1.75
C GLY A 38 -14.80 13.94 2.00
N ALA A 39 -15.40 14.48 0.93
CA ALA A 39 -16.59 15.33 1.03
C ALA A 39 -17.78 14.55 1.57
N ILE A 40 -18.00 13.33 1.05
CA ILE A 40 -19.09 12.46 1.48
C ILE A 40 -18.90 12.08 2.96
N VAL A 41 -17.69 11.68 3.36
CA VAL A 41 -17.40 11.35 4.77
C VAL A 41 -17.67 12.54 5.70
N TYR A 42 -17.24 13.75 5.31
CA TYR A 42 -17.50 14.97 6.09
C TYR A 42 -19.02 15.21 6.28
N CYS A 43 -19.79 15.13 5.20
CA CYS A 43 -21.23 15.36 5.24
C CYS A 43 -21.98 14.26 6.02
N LEU A 44 -21.53 13.00 5.94
CA LEU A 44 -22.11 11.90 6.72
C LEU A 44 -21.75 11.95 8.21
N ALA A 45 -20.71 12.70 8.59
CA ALA A 45 -20.36 12.96 9.99
C ALA A 45 -21.15 14.14 10.59
N HIS A 46 -21.70 15.03 9.75
CA HIS A 46 -22.47 16.22 10.14
C HIS A 46 -23.93 16.06 9.68
N ARG A 47 -24.58 14.99 10.18
CA ARG A 47 -25.90 14.52 9.70
C ARG A 47 -27.00 15.55 9.94
N ALA A 48 -27.06 16.08 11.17
CA ALA A 48 -28.05 17.07 11.55
C ALA A 48 -27.90 18.34 10.71
N GLU A 49 -26.68 18.85 10.56
CA GLU A 49 -26.41 20.06 9.78
C GLU A 49 -26.67 19.84 8.28
N LEU A 50 -26.50 18.61 7.79
CA LEU A 50 -26.84 18.25 6.41
C LEU A 50 -28.36 18.26 6.18
N VAL A 51 -29.17 17.81 7.15
CA VAL A 51 -30.63 17.90 7.09
C VAL A 51 -31.07 19.36 7.12
N ASP A 52 -30.53 20.17 8.02
CA ASP A 52 -30.83 21.61 8.10
C ASP A 52 -30.49 22.33 6.79
N ALA A 53 -29.33 22.03 6.20
CA ALA A 53 -28.94 22.57 4.91
C ALA A 53 -29.88 22.11 3.79
N ALA A 54 -30.35 20.85 3.82
CA ALA A 54 -31.28 20.34 2.81
C ALA A 54 -32.64 21.05 2.89
N VAL A 55 -33.13 21.31 4.11
CA VAL A 55 -34.36 22.06 4.36
C VAL A 55 -34.20 23.51 3.92
N ALA A 56 -33.10 24.16 4.29
CA ALA A 56 -32.81 25.54 3.89
C ALA A 56 -32.72 25.72 2.37
N LEU A 57 -32.22 24.70 1.64
CA LEU A 57 -32.13 24.70 0.17
C LEU A 57 -33.41 24.22 -0.53
N GLY A 58 -34.47 23.86 0.22
CA GLY A 58 -35.70 23.30 -0.34
C GLY A 58 -35.49 21.97 -1.07
N LYS A 59 -34.47 21.19 -0.68
CA LYS A 59 -34.16 19.87 -1.24
C LYS A 59 -34.79 18.71 -0.45
N GLY A 60 -35.42 19.02 0.67
CA GLY A 60 -36.27 18.14 1.47
C GLY A 60 -36.93 18.92 2.60
N GLY A 61 -37.81 18.27 3.35
CA GLY A 61 -38.40 18.79 4.58
C GLY A 61 -37.84 18.07 5.81
N GLU A 62 -38.15 18.60 6.99
CA GLU A 62 -37.84 17.94 8.26
C GLU A 62 -38.56 16.59 8.36
N GLY A 63 -37.81 15.52 8.64
CA GLY A 63 -38.36 14.21 8.93
C GLY A 63 -38.95 14.12 10.34
N THR A 64 -39.50 12.95 10.69
CA THR A 64 -39.96 12.65 12.06
C THR A 64 -38.84 12.57 13.10
N SER A 65 -37.58 12.47 12.66
CA SER A 65 -36.38 12.38 13.48
C SER A 65 -35.28 13.27 12.86
N PRO A 66 -34.36 13.85 13.66
CA PRO A 66 -33.29 14.72 13.16
C PRO A 66 -32.35 14.08 12.13
N ASP A 67 -32.31 12.75 12.05
CA ASP A 67 -31.50 12.02 11.06
C ASP A 67 -32.28 11.62 9.79
N LEU A 68 -33.56 12.03 9.68
CA LEU A 68 -34.44 11.71 8.57
C LEU A 68 -34.79 12.96 7.78
N ILE A 69 -34.84 12.83 6.46
CA ILE A 69 -35.26 13.88 5.54
C ILE A 69 -36.56 13.48 4.85
N ARG A 70 -37.55 14.38 4.85
CA ARG A 70 -38.84 14.12 4.19
C ARG A 70 -38.79 14.57 2.73
N VAL A 71 -38.93 13.65 1.79
CA VAL A 71 -38.98 13.96 0.36
C VAL A 71 -40.21 13.29 -0.25
N GLY A 72 -41.08 14.07 -0.90
CA GLY A 72 -42.32 13.53 -1.48
C GLY A 72 -43.28 12.92 -0.46
N GLY A 73 -43.22 13.34 0.81
CA GLY A 73 -44.05 12.81 1.89
C GLY A 73 -43.52 11.53 2.56
N ALA A 74 -42.42 10.97 2.09
CA ALA A 74 -41.73 9.85 2.73
C ALA A 74 -40.53 10.33 3.54
N ASP A 75 -40.33 9.76 4.73
CA ASP A 75 -39.14 10.00 5.54
C ASP A 75 -38.04 9.04 5.09
N LEU A 76 -36.92 9.58 4.62
CA LEU A 76 -35.76 8.83 4.15
C LEU A 76 -34.60 9.01 5.13
N THR A 77 -33.84 7.95 5.35
CA THR A 77 -32.50 8.09 5.96
C THR A 77 -31.57 8.85 5.02
N ILE A 78 -30.54 9.50 5.56
CA ILE A 78 -29.54 10.22 4.75
C ILE A 78 -28.89 9.28 3.71
N GLU A 79 -28.66 8.02 4.07
CA GLU A 79 -28.13 7.01 3.16
C GLU A 79 -29.08 6.68 2.00
N GLN A 80 -30.38 6.51 2.29
CA GLN A 80 -31.41 6.31 1.26
C GLN A 80 -31.56 7.54 0.37
N TRP A 81 -31.64 8.73 0.98
CA TRP A 81 -31.74 9.98 0.25
C TRP A 81 -30.54 10.22 -0.69
N ARG A 82 -29.32 9.83 -0.28
CA ARG A 82 -28.14 9.90 -1.14
C ARG A 82 -28.24 8.99 -2.37
N LEU A 83 -28.81 7.80 -2.21
CA LEU A 83 -28.98 6.83 -3.29
C LEU A 83 -30.10 7.25 -4.25
N ASP A 84 -31.22 7.70 -3.70
CA ASP A 84 -32.44 8.02 -4.45
C ASP A 84 -32.40 9.44 -5.06
N HIS A 85 -31.66 10.36 -4.43
CA HIS A 85 -31.54 11.76 -4.83
C HIS A 85 -30.09 12.28 -4.85
N PRO A 86 -29.18 11.67 -5.62
CA PRO A 86 -27.74 11.95 -5.55
C PRO A 86 -27.38 13.42 -5.86
N ALA A 87 -28.06 14.05 -6.81
CA ALA A 87 -27.82 15.46 -7.16
C ALA A 87 -28.23 16.43 -6.04
N ALA A 88 -29.33 16.14 -5.34
CA ALA A 88 -29.80 16.94 -4.21
C ALA A 88 -28.84 16.80 -3.02
N PHE A 89 -28.38 15.57 -2.75
CA PHE A 89 -27.37 15.30 -1.74
C PHE A 89 -26.05 16.02 -2.03
N GLN A 90 -25.52 15.93 -3.26
CA GLN A 90 -24.26 16.59 -3.64
C GLN A 90 -24.35 18.12 -3.51
N THR A 91 -25.47 18.72 -3.97
CA THR A 91 -25.69 20.17 -3.85
C THR A 91 -25.72 20.61 -2.39
N THR A 92 -26.41 19.85 -1.54
CA THR A 92 -26.54 20.15 -0.12
C THR A 92 -25.22 19.96 0.61
N CYS A 93 -24.49 18.87 0.35
CA CYS A 93 -23.18 18.61 0.92
C CYS A 93 -22.14 19.67 0.51
N ALA A 94 -22.19 20.16 -0.73
CA ALA A 94 -21.37 21.28 -1.18
C ALA A 94 -21.70 22.58 -0.43
N ALA A 95 -22.99 22.88 -0.23
CA ALA A 95 -23.43 24.06 0.52
C ALA A 95 -23.03 24.00 2.00
N LEU A 96 -23.22 22.84 2.65
CA LEU A 96 -22.81 22.60 4.03
C LEU A 96 -21.31 22.86 4.22
N ARG A 97 -20.48 22.30 3.33
CA ARG A 97 -19.02 22.54 3.35
C ARG A 97 -18.67 24.01 3.14
N ALA A 98 -19.37 24.71 2.26
CA ALA A 98 -19.15 26.14 2.04
C ALA A 98 -19.47 26.95 3.32
N ALA A 99 -20.55 26.61 4.03
CA ALA A 99 -20.93 27.24 5.30
C ALA A 99 -19.96 26.91 6.45
N ALA A 100 -19.39 25.70 6.47
CA ALA A 100 -18.35 25.34 7.43
C ALA A 100 -17.07 26.17 7.24
N GLY A 101 -16.74 26.52 5.99
CA GLY A 101 -15.59 27.37 5.66
C GLY A 101 -15.75 28.84 6.08
N THR A 102 -16.98 29.36 6.13
CA THR A 102 -17.24 30.76 6.51
C THR A 102 -17.25 30.97 8.03
N SER A 103 -17.58 29.94 8.81
CA SER A 103 -17.63 30.03 10.28
C SER A 103 -16.26 30.25 10.92
N GLY A 104 -15.16 29.94 10.21
CA GLY A 104 -13.79 30.26 10.63
C GLY A 104 -13.32 31.68 10.30
N ALA A 105 -14.09 32.46 9.53
CA ALA A 105 -13.68 33.77 9.02
C ALA A 105 -14.15 34.97 9.86
N ASN A 106 -14.90 34.73 10.95
CA ASN A 106 -15.45 35.79 11.82
C ASN A 106 -14.47 36.35 12.87
N THR A 107 -13.16 36.11 12.74
CA THR A 107 -12.18 37.05 13.28
C THR A 107 -12.29 38.35 12.50
N ARG A 108 -13.04 39.31 13.10
CA ARG A 108 -13.11 40.72 12.71
C ARG A 108 -11.73 41.14 12.16
N PRO A 109 -11.64 41.72 10.95
CA PRO A 109 -10.37 42.17 10.41
C PRO A 109 -9.84 43.29 11.32
N SER A 110 -9.12 42.94 12.39
CA SER A 110 -8.15 43.85 12.95
C SER A 110 -7.17 44.15 11.82
N ASN A 111 -6.70 45.39 11.76
CA ASN A 111 -5.78 45.89 10.75
C ASN A 111 -4.37 45.23 10.83
N THR A 112 -4.31 44.00 11.32
CA THR A 112 -3.19 43.08 11.23
C THR A 112 -2.94 42.76 9.78
N ASN A 113 -1.85 43.34 9.25
CA ASN A 113 -1.14 43.04 8.02
C ASN A 113 -1.73 41.86 7.22
N LEU A 114 -2.36 42.16 6.08
CA LEU A 114 -2.87 41.20 5.09
C LEU A 114 -1.85 40.08 4.76
N VAL A 115 -0.56 40.38 4.89
CA VAL A 115 0.57 39.45 4.76
C VAL A 115 0.52 38.30 5.79
N ILE A 116 0.13 38.55 7.04
CA ILE A 116 0.08 37.53 8.10
C ILE A 116 -1.08 36.55 7.86
N THR A 117 -2.23 37.03 7.40
CA THR A 117 -3.38 36.18 7.06
C THR A 117 -3.10 35.31 5.82
N ALA A 118 -2.44 35.87 4.80
CA ALA A 118 -1.98 35.08 3.66
C ALA A 118 -0.93 34.03 4.07
N ALA A 119 -0.01 34.39 4.97
CA ALA A 119 1.00 33.45 5.47
C ALA A 119 0.39 32.29 6.28
N THR A 120 -0.60 32.56 7.13
CA THR A 120 -1.25 31.54 7.98
C THR A 120 -2.10 30.55 7.19
N THR A 121 -2.80 31.01 6.14
CA THR A 121 -3.56 30.11 5.25
C THR A 121 -2.63 29.21 4.43
N LEU A 122 -1.56 29.78 3.87
CA LEU A 122 -0.52 29.00 3.18
C LEU A 122 0.17 28.00 4.10
N PHE A 123 0.46 28.39 5.35
CA PHE A 123 1.06 27.51 6.34
C PHE A 123 0.14 26.33 6.70
N SER A 124 -1.16 26.59 6.90
CA SER A 124 -2.14 25.55 7.18
C SER A 124 -2.30 24.57 6.00
N ALA A 125 -2.32 25.10 4.77
CA ALA A 125 -2.35 24.27 3.56
C ALA A 125 -1.08 23.42 3.42
N ALA A 126 0.10 23.99 3.69
CA ALA A 126 1.37 23.28 3.67
C ALA A 126 1.44 22.17 4.73
N ILE A 127 0.92 22.44 5.93
CA ILE A 127 0.79 21.44 7.00
C ILE A 127 -0.14 20.30 6.56
N GLY A 128 -1.33 20.62 6.04
CA GLY A 128 -2.29 19.62 5.58
C GLY A 128 -1.72 18.72 4.47
N ALA A 129 -1.01 19.31 3.51
CA ALA A 129 -0.30 18.58 2.46
C ALA A 129 0.83 17.70 3.03
N GLY A 130 1.61 18.24 3.98
CA GLY A 130 2.69 17.50 4.65
C GLY A 130 2.19 16.29 5.42
N PHE A 131 1.11 16.43 6.20
CA PHE A 131 0.48 15.31 6.90
C PHE A 131 -0.08 14.27 5.93
N THR A 132 -0.75 14.71 4.87
CA THR A 132 -1.29 13.81 3.84
C THR A 132 -0.17 12.99 3.19
N TRP A 133 0.92 13.66 2.79
CA TRP A 133 2.09 12.98 2.23
C TRP A 133 2.70 11.97 3.20
N LEU A 134 2.83 12.32 4.49
CA LEU A 134 3.40 11.44 5.51
C LEU A 134 2.52 10.20 5.76
N VAL A 135 1.19 10.36 5.75
CA VAL A 135 0.23 9.25 5.89
C VAL A 135 0.29 8.34 4.65
N THR A 136 0.26 8.90 3.45
CA THR A 136 0.32 8.14 2.19
C THR A 136 1.65 7.38 2.06
N ALA A 137 2.78 8.05 2.28
CA ALA A 137 4.10 7.41 2.28
C ALA A 137 4.20 6.32 3.37
N GLY A 138 3.52 6.50 4.50
CA GLY A 138 3.41 5.49 5.55
C GLY A 138 2.63 4.25 5.10
N ARG A 139 1.49 4.44 4.43
CA ARG A 139 0.64 3.38 3.88
C ARG A 139 1.36 2.62 2.76
N ASP A 140 1.97 3.32 1.81
CA ASP A 140 2.70 2.70 0.69
C ASP A 140 3.83 1.80 1.19
N ARG A 141 4.59 2.27 2.18
CA ARG A 141 5.64 1.45 2.82
C ARG A 141 5.06 0.25 3.58
N ALA A 142 3.86 0.35 4.15
CA ALA A 142 3.22 -0.79 4.81
C ALA A 142 2.72 -1.82 3.80
N THR A 143 2.11 -1.36 2.70
CA THR A 143 1.65 -2.22 1.60
C THR A 143 2.80 -2.96 0.95
N ARG A 144 3.89 -2.25 0.59
CA ARG A 144 5.09 -2.88 0.02
C ARG A 144 5.65 -3.98 0.91
N ARG A 145 5.71 -3.77 2.23
CA ARG A 145 6.19 -4.78 3.17
C ARG A 145 5.30 -6.02 3.22
N ARG A 146 3.98 -5.85 3.16
CA ARG A 146 3.04 -6.98 3.10
C ARG A 146 3.20 -7.75 1.79
N GLN A 147 3.37 -7.02 0.69
CA GLN A 147 3.61 -7.61 -0.62
C GLN A 147 4.93 -8.39 -0.66
N ASP A 148 6.04 -7.80 -0.22
CA ASP A 148 7.34 -8.49 -0.15
C ASP A 148 7.28 -9.75 0.73
N ALA A 149 6.56 -9.71 1.86
CA ALA A 149 6.36 -10.86 2.73
C ALA A 149 5.51 -11.95 2.05
N ALA A 150 4.39 -11.58 1.41
CA ALA A 150 3.55 -12.50 0.66
C ALA A 150 4.29 -13.14 -0.52
N ASP A 151 5.07 -12.35 -1.26
CA ASP A 151 5.90 -12.81 -2.37
C ASP A 151 6.95 -13.84 -1.92
N LEU A 152 7.58 -13.60 -0.76
CA LEU A 152 8.52 -14.55 -0.14
C LEU A 152 7.81 -15.86 0.22
N ARG A 153 6.66 -15.81 0.92
CA ARG A 153 5.87 -17.01 1.24
C ARG A 153 5.50 -17.80 -0.02
N GLY A 154 5.03 -17.10 -1.06
CA GLY A 154 4.69 -17.69 -2.34
C GLY A 154 5.89 -18.37 -3.02
N SER A 155 7.08 -17.77 -2.99
CA SER A 155 8.29 -18.41 -3.55
C SER A 155 8.73 -19.66 -2.77
N VAL A 156 8.66 -19.63 -1.43
CA VAL A 156 9.01 -20.77 -0.60
C VAL A 156 8.07 -21.94 -0.89
N GLN A 157 6.76 -21.69 -0.94
CA GLN A 157 5.76 -22.72 -1.25
C GLN A 157 5.93 -23.26 -2.68
N SER A 158 6.17 -22.37 -3.66
CA SER A 158 6.41 -22.77 -5.05
C SER A 158 7.65 -23.66 -5.18
N LEU A 159 8.74 -23.31 -4.49
CA LEU A 159 9.94 -24.13 -4.44
C LEU A 159 9.65 -25.49 -3.78
N ALA A 160 8.96 -25.49 -2.63
CA ALA A 160 8.67 -26.71 -1.90
C ALA A 160 7.89 -27.72 -2.75
N VAL A 161 6.85 -27.25 -3.46
CA VAL A 161 6.07 -28.08 -4.40
C VAL A 161 6.95 -28.60 -5.53
N ALA A 162 7.81 -27.77 -6.11
CA ALA A 162 8.69 -28.20 -7.21
C ALA A 162 9.72 -29.24 -6.76
N VAL A 163 10.31 -29.07 -5.57
CA VAL A 163 11.24 -30.03 -4.97
C VAL A 163 10.54 -31.36 -4.71
N GLN A 164 9.36 -31.35 -4.08
CA GLN A 164 8.60 -32.58 -3.82
C GLN A 164 8.26 -33.34 -5.11
N LEU A 165 7.80 -32.62 -6.15
CA LEU A 165 7.52 -33.24 -7.46
C LEU A 165 8.78 -33.79 -8.12
N TYR A 166 9.90 -33.09 -8.01
CA TYR A 166 11.20 -33.55 -8.52
C TYR A 166 11.69 -34.81 -7.79
N LEU A 167 11.64 -34.82 -6.46
CA LEU A 167 12.03 -35.97 -5.63
C LEU A 167 11.13 -37.19 -5.86
N ARG A 168 9.82 -36.98 -6.02
CA ARG A 168 8.87 -38.07 -6.29
C ARG A 168 9.19 -38.81 -7.59
N GLY A 169 9.53 -38.13 -8.68
CA GLY A 169 9.90 -38.85 -9.91
C GLY A 169 11.22 -39.62 -9.79
N TRP A 170 12.16 -39.17 -8.95
CA TRP A 170 13.36 -39.96 -8.61
C TRP A 170 13.05 -41.22 -7.81
N GLN A 171 12.07 -41.16 -6.91
CA GLN A 171 11.57 -42.30 -6.14
C GLN A 171 10.86 -43.31 -7.05
N ASP A 172 10.01 -42.83 -7.96
CA ASP A 172 9.17 -43.66 -8.83
C ASP A 172 9.92 -44.16 -10.08
N GLY A 173 11.09 -43.61 -10.37
CA GLY A 173 11.87 -43.94 -11.58
C GLY A 173 11.19 -43.49 -12.88
N ALA A 174 10.26 -42.54 -12.79
CA ALA A 174 9.49 -42.00 -13.90
C ALA A 174 10.00 -40.58 -14.26
N PRO A 175 9.83 -40.15 -15.52
CA PRO A 175 10.05 -38.75 -15.88
C PRO A 175 9.19 -37.86 -14.97
N THR A 176 9.82 -36.94 -14.25
CA THR A 176 9.14 -35.97 -13.40
C THR A 176 8.30 -35.01 -14.26
N SER A 177 7.17 -34.54 -13.73
CA SER A 177 6.44 -33.41 -14.35
C SER A 177 7.19 -32.08 -14.21
N VAL A 178 8.19 -32.01 -13.33
CA VAL A 178 9.03 -30.84 -13.07
C VAL A 178 10.46 -31.15 -13.51
N SER A 179 10.97 -30.38 -14.46
CA SER A 179 12.37 -30.46 -14.90
C SER A 179 13.31 -29.87 -13.84
N GLU A 180 14.58 -30.28 -13.90
CA GLU A 180 15.65 -29.71 -13.09
C GLU A 180 15.68 -28.16 -13.20
N TRP A 181 15.54 -27.66 -14.42
CA TRP A 181 15.44 -26.23 -14.72
C TRP A 181 14.29 -25.54 -13.98
N GLY A 182 13.13 -26.19 -13.89
CA GLY A 182 11.98 -25.67 -13.16
C GLY A 182 12.22 -25.50 -11.66
N VAL A 183 13.09 -26.33 -11.06
CA VAL A 183 13.52 -26.15 -9.67
C VAL A 183 14.56 -25.02 -9.55
N ILE A 184 15.51 -24.93 -10.49
CA ILE A 184 16.52 -23.85 -10.53
C ILE A 184 15.86 -22.47 -10.61
N GLU A 185 14.85 -22.32 -11.45
CA GLU A 185 14.10 -21.07 -11.61
C GLU A 185 13.48 -20.60 -10.28
N ARG A 186 12.84 -21.52 -9.55
CA ARG A 186 12.22 -21.24 -8.25
C ARG A 186 13.24 -20.96 -7.16
N LEU A 187 14.39 -21.64 -7.18
CA LEU A 187 15.52 -21.33 -6.31
C LEU A 187 16.01 -19.89 -6.54
N ASN A 188 16.20 -19.50 -7.81
CA ASN A 188 16.67 -18.16 -8.15
C ASN A 188 15.64 -17.07 -7.77
N ASP A 189 14.34 -17.32 -7.96
CA ASP A 189 13.27 -16.40 -7.52
C ASP A 189 13.29 -16.20 -6.00
N LEU A 190 13.41 -17.29 -5.24
CA LEU A 190 13.52 -17.25 -3.79
C LEU A 190 14.79 -16.50 -3.32
N GLU A 191 15.94 -16.76 -3.97
CA GLU A 191 17.18 -16.02 -3.70
C GLU A 191 17.00 -14.52 -3.93
N ALA A 192 16.36 -14.12 -5.03
CA ALA A 192 16.13 -12.72 -5.34
C ALA A 192 15.23 -12.04 -4.30
N LYS A 193 14.19 -12.73 -3.83
CA LYS A 193 13.25 -12.22 -2.80
C LYS A 193 13.92 -12.08 -1.44
N LEU A 194 14.70 -13.08 -1.02
CA LEU A 194 15.50 -12.99 0.21
C LEU A 194 16.54 -11.88 0.14
N GLY A 195 17.23 -11.73 -0.99
CA GLY A 195 18.21 -10.67 -1.22
C GLY A 195 17.58 -9.27 -1.17
N ARG A 196 16.38 -9.11 -1.72
CA ARG A 196 15.61 -7.85 -1.66
C ARG A 196 15.23 -7.50 -0.22
N ILE A 197 14.70 -8.46 0.54
CA ILE A 197 14.36 -8.26 1.97
C ILE A 197 15.62 -7.94 2.78
N GLY A 198 16.73 -8.65 2.55
CA GLY A 198 18.02 -8.37 3.18
C GLY A 198 18.53 -6.96 2.89
N SER A 199 18.43 -6.50 1.64
CA SER A 199 18.84 -5.14 1.24
C SER A 199 17.95 -4.06 1.87
N ALA A 200 16.64 -4.32 1.95
CA ALA A 200 15.69 -3.42 2.62
C ALA A 200 15.85 -3.40 4.15
N ARG A 201 16.51 -4.42 4.72
CA ARG A 201 16.71 -4.65 6.16
C ARG A 201 18.15 -5.04 6.46
N SER A 202 19.09 -4.17 6.12
CA SER A 202 20.53 -4.44 6.27
C SER A 202 20.97 -4.78 7.70
N SER A 203 20.19 -4.40 8.72
CA SER A 203 20.45 -4.77 10.12
C SER A 203 19.92 -6.16 10.51
N TRP A 204 19.34 -6.92 9.58
CA TRP A 204 18.86 -8.27 9.82
C TRP A 204 19.82 -9.27 9.19
N ASP A 205 20.47 -10.07 10.03
CA ASP A 205 21.40 -11.11 9.55
C ASP A 205 20.67 -12.33 8.95
N ARG A 206 19.44 -12.62 9.43
CA ARG A 206 18.71 -13.85 9.08
C ARG A 206 18.46 -14.06 7.58
N PRO A 207 18.05 -13.06 6.77
CA PRO A 207 17.94 -13.24 5.32
C PRO A 207 19.26 -13.65 4.66
N GLY A 208 20.39 -13.10 5.13
CA GLY A 208 21.72 -13.45 4.64
C GLY A 208 22.17 -14.85 5.07
N GLU A 209 21.81 -15.29 6.28
CA GLU A 209 21.96 -16.69 6.72
C GLU A 209 21.16 -17.64 5.83
N LEU A 210 19.87 -17.36 5.60
CA LEU A 210 19.03 -18.18 4.73
C LEU A 210 19.55 -18.25 3.30
N LEU A 211 20.10 -17.16 2.75
CA LEU A 211 20.76 -17.20 1.44
C LEU A 211 21.99 -18.11 1.41
N ARG A 212 22.81 -18.09 2.47
CA ARG A 212 23.97 -18.98 2.60
C ARG A 212 23.53 -20.44 2.77
N GLU A 213 22.51 -20.66 3.60
CA GLU A 213 21.88 -21.98 3.76
C GLU A 213 21.34 -22.45 2.40
N LEU A 214 20.54 -21.67 1.68
CA LEU A 214 19.98 -22.05 0.38
C LEU A 214 21.05 -22.41 -0.67
N ARG A 215 22.19 -21.71 -0.65
CA ARG A 215 23.32 -21.98 -1.57
C ARG A 215 24.17 -23.19 -1.16
N GLY A 216 24.28 -23.47 0.13
CA GLY A 216 25.10 -24.55 0.67
C GLY A 216 24.33 -25.82 1.06
N ALA A 217 23.01 -25.75 1.21
CA ALA A 217 22.17 -26.81 1.74
C ALA A 217 22.01 -27.96 0.74
N ARG A 218 21.67 -29.13 1.28
CA ARG A 218 21.47 -30.35 0.48
C ARG A 218 20.25 -30.23 -0.43
N PHE A 219 19.27 -29.40 -0.08
CA PHE A 219 18.10 -29.06 -0.91
C PHE A 219 18.34 -27.89 -1.88
N GLY A 220 19.50 -27.24 -1.83
CA GLY A 220 19.90 -26.18 -2.75
C GLY A 220 20.33 -26.70 -4.12
N ARG A 221 21.23 -25.98 -4.80
CA ARG A 221 21.78 -26.44 -6.10
C ARG A 221 22.46 -27.82 -6.03
N ALA A 222 22.97 -28.20 -4.86
CA ALA A 222 23.55 -29.52 -4.64
C ALA A 222 22.54 -30.67 -4.81
N MET A 223 21.24 -30.41 -4.58
CA MET A 223 20.16 -31.38 -4.78
C MET A 223 19.97 -31.74 -6.26
N LEU A 224 20.26 -30.81 -7.16
CA LEU A 224 19.96 -30.93 -8.58
C LEU A 224 21.03 -31.73 -9.34
N ASN A 225 22.00 -32.30 -8.63
CA ASN A 225 22.98 -33.18 -9.24
C ASN A 225 22.32 -34.53 -9.61
N THR A 226 21.85 -34.59 -10.86
CA THR A 226 21.20 -35.77 -11.46
C THR A 226 22.09 -37.01 -11.40
N GLU A 227 23.41 -36.88 -11.57
CA GLU A 227 24.36 -38.01 -11.46
C GLU A 227 24.41 -38.57 -10.04
N ARG A 228 24.39 -37.69 -9.03
CA ARG A 228 24.35 -38.08 -7.62
C ARG A 228 23.08 -38.86 -7.30
N TRP A 229 21.93 -38.43 -7.79
CA TRP A 229 20.66 -39.16 -7.58
C TRP A 229 20.63 -40.49 -8.32
N ALA A 230 21.20 -40.56 -9.52
CA ALA A 230 21.32 -41.80 -10.28
C ALA A 230 22.20 -42.82 -9.54
N ALA A 231 23.25 -42.37 -8.84
CA ALA A 231 24.16 -43.20 -8.07
C ALA A 231 23.56 -43.74 -6.74
N ILE A 232 22.45 -43.17 -6.23
CA ILE A 232 21.80 -43.64 -5.01
C ILE A 232 20.99 -44.91 -5.32
N PRO A 233 21.23 -46.03 -4.60
CA PRO A 233 20.42 -47.26 -4.70
C PRO A 233 18.93 -46.99 -4.50
N ARG A 234 18.05 -47.66 -5.26
CA ARG A 234 16.60 -47.36 -5.28
C ARG A 234 15.95 -47.45 -3.89
N ASP A 235 16.37 -48.41 -3.08
CA ASP A 235 15.93 -48.61 -1.69
C ASP A 235 16.33 -47.44 -0.76
N GLN A 236 17.41 -46.72 -1.08
CA GLN A 236 17.91 -45.58 -0.30
C GLN A 236 17.37 -44.22 -0.78
N ARG A 237 16.76 -44.14 -1.97
CA ARG A 237 16.25 -42.88 -2.53
C ARG A 237 15.13 -42.27 -1.70
N ARG A 238 14.24 -43.10 -1.13
CA ARG A 238 13.15 -42.63 -0.27
C ARG A 238 13.69 -41.96 1.00
N ALA A 239 14.67 -42.58 1.67
CA ALA A 239 15.30 -42.00 2.86
C ALA A 239 16.06 -40.70 2.53
N SER A 240 16.78 -40.67 1.40
CA SER A 240 17.49 -39.48 0.93
C SER A 240 16.54 -38.32 0.60
N ALA A 241 15.41 -38.61 -0.06
CA ALA A 241 14.38 -37.62 -0.35
C ALA A 241 13.72 -37.09 0.93
N GLY A 242 13.39 -37.95 1.90
CA GLY A 242 12.83 -37.52 3.18
C GLY A 242 13.75 -36.55 3.93
N ALA A 243 15.07 -36.81 3.94
CA ALA A 243 16.03 -35.90 4.55
C ALA A 243 16.08 -34.52 3.85
N VAL A 244 15.89 -34.46 2.53
CA VAL A 244 15.81 -33.21 1.77
C VAL A 244 14.50 -32.47 2.08
N GLU A 245 13.38 -33.19 2.18
CA GLU A 245 12.07 -32.64 2.55
C GLU A 245 12.11 -32.05 3.98
N ASP A 246 12.71 -32.75 4.95
CA ASP A 246 12.87 -32.25 6.32
C ASP A 246 13.70 -30.95 6.40
N GLU A 247 14.80 -30.87 5.63
CA GLU A 247 15.62 -29.65 5.54
C GLU A 247 14.84 -28.49 4.91
N LEU A 248 14.08 -28.77 3.84
CA LEU A 248 13.25 -27.79 3.15
C LEU A 248 12.13 -27.26 4.06
N ASP A 249 11.49 -28.12 4.84
CA ASP A 249 10.47 -27.75 5.82
C ASP A 249 11.03 -26.86 6.93
N LYS A 250 12.24 -27.17 7.41
CA LYS A 250 12.95 -26.32 8.37
C LYS A 250 13.24 -24.95 7.76
N PHE A 251 13.79 -24.92 6.56
CA PHE A 251 14.06 -23.68 5.84
C PHE A 251 12.78 -22.85 5.62
N ALA A 252 11.67 -23.50 5.25
CA ALA A 252 10.39 -22.83 5.02
C ALA A 252 9.86 -22.15 6.30
N ARG A 253 9.98 -22.81 7.46
CA ARG A 253 9.63 -22.21 8.76
C ARG A 253 10.48 -20.98 9.08
N ASP A 254 11.78 -21.04 8.79
CA ASP A 254 12.69 -19.91 9.04
C ASP A 254 12.44 -18.73 8.08
N ALA A 255 12.12 -19.03 6.81
CA ALA A 255 11.71 -18.01 5.84
C ALA A 255 10.36 -17.38 6.22
N GLU A 256 9.41 -18.15 6.74
CA GLU A 256 8.14 -17.62 7.30
C GLU A 256 8.42 -16.68 8.47
N HIS A 257 9.36 -17.02 9.37
CA HIS A 257 9.73 -16.12 10.46
C HIS A 257 10.29 -14.79 9.95
N VAL A 258 11.10 -14.81 8.87
CA VAL A 258 11.59 -13.59 8.21
C VAL A 258 10.44 -12.80 7.59
N ALA A 259 9.53 -13.45 6.87
CA ALA A 259 8.35 -12.81 6.26
C ALA A 259 7.47 -12.13 7.32
N TYR A 260 7.14 -12.87 8.39
CA TYR A 260 6.36 -12.37 9.52
C TYR A 260 7.03 -11.17 10.20
N ARG A 261 8.33 -11.26 10.49
CA ARG A 261 9.08 -10.14 11.08
C ARG A 261 9.05 -8.92 10.15
N HIS A 262 9.22 -9.12 8.83
CA HIS A 262 9.23 -8.07 7.82
C HIS A 262 7.93 -7.27 7.78
N GLU A 263 6.82 -7.99 7.86
CA GLU A 263 5.46 -7.46 7.92
C GLU A 263 5.23 -6.62 9.20
N HIS A 264 5.67 -7.12 10.37
CA HIS A 264 5.30 -6.57 11.69
C HIS A 264 6.34 -5.65 12.36
N TRP A 265 7.46 -5.33 11.72
CA TRP A 265 8.59 -4.55 12.29
C TRP A 265 8.20 -3.29 13.11
N ARG A 266 7.19 -2.52 12.69
CA ARG A 266 6.86 -1.23 13.33
C ARG A 266 6.25 -1.37 14.73
N ARG A 267 5.60 -2.50 15.06
CA ARG A 267 5.01 -2.69 16.40
C ARG A 267 6.11 -2.80 17.46
N ARG A 268 7.10 -3.67 17.23
CA ARG A 268 8.22 -3.86 18.16
C ARG A 268 9.02 -2.60 18.45
N ALA A 269 9.26 -1.76 17.45
CA ALA A 269 10.03 -0.52 17.65
C ALA A 269 9.32 0.46 18.60
N ARG A 270 7.98 0.44 18.63
CA ARG A 270 7.19 1.23 19.58
C ARG A 270 7.28 0.64 20.99
N ASP A 271 7.12 -0.67 21.12
CA ASP A 271 7.16 -1.38 22.41
C ASP A 271 8.54 -1.23 23.11
N THR A 272 9.63 -1.22 22.34
CA THR A 272 10.98 -0.98 22.88
C THR A 272 11.25 0.47 23.29
N ALA A 273 10.46 1.42 22.80
CA ALA A 273 10.61 2.84 23.15
C ALA A 273 9.83 3.19 24.43
N GLU A 274 8.74 2.47 24.74
CA GLU A 274 7.92 2.67 25.95
C GLU A 274 8.53 2.03 27.21
N THR A 275 9.53 1.17 27.06
CA THR A 275 10.19 0.42 28.15
C THR A 275 11.52 1.02 28.60
N ARG A 276 11.89 2.22 28.13
CA ARG A 276 13.09 2.97 28.53
C ARG A 276 12.71 4.30 29.15
#